data_AF-A0A6V8NKP3-F1
#
_entry.id   AF-A0A6V8NKP3-F1
#
_cell.length_a   1.000
_cell.length_b   1.000
_cell.length_c   1.000
_cell.angle_alpha   90.00
_cell.angle_beta   90.00
_cell.angle_gamma   90.00
#
_symmetry.space_group_name_H-M   'P 1'
#
loop_
_entity.id
_entity.type
_entity.pdbx_description
1 polymer ?
#
loop_
_entity_poly.entity_id
_entity_poly.type
_entity_poly.pdbx_seq_one_letter_code
_entity_poly.pdbx_strand_id
1 'polypeptide(L)'
;DPGKEAIQTLGKIVTYFMITNVFFFLLEIFTVFYSQIPSHMHPFQYLFAGIGEHNKLVPLMWTSVILAIASIALLIFPAVRRNESTLAIAAAMGFISLWIDKGFGLIIGGFVPNMFGRVTEYWPTTPETLITIGVWAVGLLVLTILYKIAITVREETAGVEIKH
;
A
#
# COMPACT_ATOMS: atom_id res chain seq x y z
N ASP A 1 16.80 -24.34 0.70
CA ASP A 1 15.84 -23.72 1.62
C ASP A 1 14.48 -23.65 0.92
N PRO A 2 13.49 -24.46 1.35
CA PRO A 2 12.16 -24.49 0.74
C PRO A 2 11.42 -23.14 0.79
N GLY A 3 11.78 -22.23 1.72
CA GLY A 3 11.16 -20.90 1.82
C GLY A 3 11.59 -19.93 0.70
N LYS A 4 12.80 -20.11 0.17
CA LYS A 4 13.40 -19.17 -0.79
C LYS A 4 12.62 -19.11 -2.11
N GLU A 5 12.16 -20.25 -2.61
CA GLU A 5 11.40 -20.30 -3.86
C GLU A 5 10.01 -19.65 -3.71
N ALA A 6 9.37 -19.85 -2.55
CA ALA A 6 8.11 -19.20 -2.21
C ALA A 6 8.26 -17.66 -2.12
N ILE A 7 9.29 -17.18 -1.40
CA ILE A 7 9.58 -15.73 -1.28
C ILE A 7 9.84 -15.12 -2.66
N GLN A 8 10.62 -15.78 -3.51
CA GLN A 8 10.92 -15.29 -4.85
C GLN A 8 9.69 -15.30 -5.77
N THR A 9 8.80 -16.27 -5.61
CA THR A 9 7.53 -16.32 -6.35
C THR A 9 6.59 -15.21 -5.91
N LEU A 10 6.44 -14.99 -4.60
CA LEU A 10 5.70 -13.85 -4.05
C LEU A 10 6.29 -12.52 -4.54
N GLY A 11 7.62 -12.37 -4.55
CA GLY A 11 8.28 -11.18 -5.07
C GLY A 11 7.93 -10.88 -6.53
N LYS A 12 7.81 -11.91 -7.39
CA LYS A 12 7.35 -11.74 -8.78
C LYS A 12 5.90 -11.26 -8.83
N ILE A 13 5.01 -11.88 -8.04
CA ILE A 13 3.59 -11.49 -7.96
C ILE A 13 3.46 -10.03 -7.53
N VAL A 14 4.17 -9.63 -6.47
CA VAL A 14 4.20 -8.25 -5.98
C VAL A 14 4.71 -7.29 -7.05
N THR A 15 5.73 -7.68 -7.82
CA THR A 15 6.24 -6.86 -8.94
C THR A 15 5.14 -6.57 -9.96
N TYR A 16 4.42 -7.61 -10.43
CA TYR A 16 3.32 -7.43 -11.38
C TYR A 16 2.17 -6.64 -10.80
N PHE A 17 1.85 -6.86 -9.52
CA PHE A 17 0.81 -6.11 -8.82
C PHE A 17 1.14 -4.62 -8.73
N MET A 18 2.38 -4.27 -8.34
CA MET A 18 2.82 -2.88 -8.25
C MET A 18 2.78 -2.17 -9.60
N ILE A 19 3.23 -2.83 -10.68
CA ILE A 19 3.16 -2.28 -12.03
C ILE A 19 1.70 -2.05 -12.43
N THR A 20 0.84 -3.04 -12.19
CA THR A 20 -0.60 -2.93 -12.48
C THR A 20 -1.26 -1.80 -11.68
N ASN A 21 -0.90 -1.66 -10.40
CA ASN A 21 -1.42 -0.60 -9.55
C ASN A 21 -1.07 0.79 -10.08
N VAL A 22 0.21 1.03 -10.43
CA VAL A 22 0.64 2.32 -11.02
C VAL A 22 -0.02 2.53 -12.38
N PHE A 23 -0.19 1.49 -13.19
CA PHE A 23 -0.91 1.59 -14.45
C PHE A 23 -2.36 2.05 -14.25
N PHE A 24 -3.10 1.47 -13.31
CA PHE A 24 -4.47 1.92 -13.01
C PHE A 24 -4.52 3.35 -12.47
N PHE A 25 -3.55 3.74 -11.63
CA PHE A 25 -3.44 5.12 -11.18
C PHE A 25 -3.21 6.11 -12.34
N LEU A 26 -2.37 5.75 -13.31
CA LEU A 26 -2.18 6.55 -14.52
C LEU A 26 -3.44 6.62 -15.40
N LEU A 27 -4.20 5.52 -15.50
CA LEU A 27 -5.49 5.52 -16.19
C LEU A 27 -6.49 6.44 -15.50
N GLU A 28 -6.51 6.47 -14.17
CA GLU A 28 -7.36 7.37 -13.39
C GLU A 28 -7.01 8.83 -13.65
N ILE A 29 -5.72 9.18 -13.62
CA ILE A 29 -5.25 10.52 -14.03
C ILE A 29 -5.73 10.84 -15.45
N PHE A 30 -5.48 9.93 -16.40
CA PHE A 30 -5.86 10.15 -17.78
C PHE A 30 -7.37 10.40 -17.92
N THR A 31 -8.22 9.56 -17.34
CA THR A 31 -9.68 9.69 -17.47
C THR A 31 -10.20 10.96 -16.79
N VAL A 32 -9.68 11.32 -15.62
CA VAL A 32 -10.04 12.55 -14.92
C VAL A 32 -9.72 13.78 -15.76
N PHE A 33 -8.48 13.92 -16.21
CA PHE A 33 -8.05 15.13 -16.94
C PHE A 33 -8.56 15.17 -18.38
N TYR A 34 -8.74 14.01 -19.02
CA TYR A 34 -9.30 13.93 -20.37
C TYR A 34 -10.77 14.34 -20.41
N SER A 35 -11.56 13.97 -19.39
CA SER A 35 -12.99 14.31 -19.33
C SER A 35 -13.24 15.81 -19.09
N GLN A 36 -12.25 16.54 -18.57
CA GLN A 36 -12.35 17.96 -18.21
C GLN A 36 -13.51 18.32 -17.27
N ILE A 37 -13.98 17.36 -16.47
CA ILE A 37 -15.06 17.58 -15.52
C ILE A 37 -14.45 18.13 -14.21
N PRO A 38 -14.78 19.38 -13.81
CA PRO A 38 -14.12 20.03 -12.67
C PRO A 38 -14.25 19.22 -11.36
N SER A 39 -15.41 18.61 -11.11
CA SER A 39 -15.66 17.81 -9.90
C SER A 39 -14.74 16.61 -9.75
N HIS A 40 -14.26 16.03 -10.85
CA HIS A 40 -13.32 14.91 -10.82
C HIS A 40 -11.86 15.37 -10.77
N MET A 41 -11.57 16.56 -11.31
CA MET A 41 -10.22 17.14 -11.32
C MET A 41 -9.83 17.74 -9.97
N HIS A 42 -10.77 18.34 -9.24
CA HIS A 42 -10.46 19.01 -7.97
C HIS A 42 -9.87 18.09 -6.89
N PRO A 43 -10.31 16.83 -6.70
CA PRO A 43 -9.64 15.90 -5.79
C PRO A 43 -8.16 15.68 -6.13
N PHE A 44 -7.82 15.49 -7.41
CA PHE A 44 -6.44 15.35 -7.85
C PHE A 44 -5.64 16.63 -7.67
N GLN A 45 -6.23 17.78 -7.95
CA GLN A 45 -5.61 19.08 -7.68
C GLN A 45 -5.33 19.26 -6.19
N TYR A 46 -6.30 18.96 -5.31
CA TYR A 46 -6.12 19.01 -3.87
C TYR A 46 -5.00 18.09 -3.38
N LEU A 47 -4.96 16.84 -3.86
CA LEU A 47 -3.99 15.84 -3.43
C LEU A 47 -2.55 16.14 -3.92
N PHE A 48 -2.37 16.67 -5.13
CA PHE A 48 -1.04 16.80 -5.75
C PHE A 48 -0.53 18.24 -5.93
N ALA A 49 -1.43 19.21 -5.99
CA ALA A 49 -1.10 20.64 -6.15
C ALA A 49 -1.59 21.51 -4.97
N GLY A 50 -2.52 20.99 -4.17
CA GLY A 50 -3.19 21.73 -3.12
C GLY A 50 -4.28 22.68 -3.64
N ILE A 51 -5.15 23.16 -2.73
CA ILE A 51 -6.18 24.16 -3.05
C ILE A 51 -6.15 25.27 -2.00
N GLY A 52 -5.68 26.46 -2.40
CA GLY A 52 -5.54 27.62 -1.53
C GLY A 52 -4.46 27.39 -0.47
N GLU A 53 -4.84 27.49 0.80
CA GLU A 53 -3.94 27.23 1.94
C GLU A 53 -3.82 25.74 2.27
N HIS A 54 -4.62 24.89 1.63
CA HIS A 54 -4.76 23.49 2.01
C HIS A 54 -3.81 22.56 1.22
N ASN A 55 -2.59 22.40 1.74
CA ASN A 55 -1.50 21.73 1.03
C ASN A 55 -0.86 20.59 1.84
N LYS A 56 -1.42 20.23 3.00
CA LYS A 56 -0.78 19.27 3.94
C LYS A 56 -0.54 17.89 3.36
N LEU A 57 -1.41 17.43 2.46
CA LEU A 57 -1.32 16.09 1.86
C LEU A 57 -0.39 16.04 0.65
N VAL A 58 -0.05 17.18 0.06
CA VAL A 58 0.76 17.24 -1.17
C VAL A 58 2.12 16.55 -0.99
N PRO A 59 2.93 16.86 0.05
CA PRO A 59 4.22 16.17 0.23
C PRO A 59 4.06 14.67 0.46
N LEU A 60 2.98 14.26 1.13
CA LEU A 60 2.71 12.86 1.43
C LEU A 60 2.38 12.07 0.15
N MET A 61 1.54 12.65 -0.72
CA MET A 61 1.17 12.05 -2.00
C MET A 61 2.38 11.94 -2.96
N TRP A 62 3.20 12.98 -3.04
CA TRP A 62 4.44 12.91 -3.83
C TRP A 62 5.43 11.88 -3.27
N THR A 63 5.52 11.75 -1.94
CA THR A 63 6.31 10.69 -1.30
C THR A 63 5.80 9.31 -1.72
N SER A 64 4.48 9.10 -1.75
CA SER A 64 3.89 7.84 -2.23
C SER A 64 4.30 7.52 -3.66
N VAL A 65 4.22 8.49 -4.57
CA VAL A 65 4.59 8.30 -5.98
C VAL A 65 6.07 7.96 -6.13
N ILE A 66 6.94 8.68 -5.42
CA ILE A 66 8.39 8.41 -5.44
C ILE A 66 8.69 7.00 -4.92
N LEU A 67 8.05 6.60 -3.83
CA LEU A 67 8.21 5.26 -3.26
C LEU A 67 7.66 4.16 -4.19
N ALA A 68 6.55 4.39 -4.88
CA ALA A 68 6.01 3.45 -5.87
C ALA A 68 7.00 3.24 -7.02
N ILE A 69 7.49 4.33 -7.61
CA ILE A 69 8.43 4.29 -8.73
C ILE A 69 9.74 3.61 -8.30
N ALA A 70 10.28 3.97 -7.14
CA ALA A 70 11.51 3.38 -6.63
C ALA A 70 11.33 1.89 -6.26
N SER A 71 10.19 1.51 -5.69
CA SER A 71 9.84 0.10 -5.43
C SER A 71 9.81 -0.71 -6.72
N ILE A 72 9.12 -0.22 -7.77
CA ILE A 72 9.08 -0.88 -9.08
C ILE A 72 10.47 -0.96 -9.71
N ALA A 73 11.27 0.11 -9.65
CA ALA A 73 12.62 0.14 -10.19
C ALA A 73 13.53 -0.93 -9.54
N LEU A 74 13.37 -1.19 -8.24
CA LEU A 74 14.08 -2.28 -7.56
C LEU A 74 13.50 -3.67 -7.88
N LEU A 75 12.18 -3.77 -7.98
CA LEU A 75 11.48 -5.04 -8.19
C LEU A 75 11.56 -5.52 -9.64
N ILE A 76 11.72 -4.66 -10.64
CA ILE A 76 11.68 -5.06 -12.05
C ILE A 76 12.88 -5.94 -12.44
N PHE A 77 14.06 -5.64 -11.91
CA PHE A 77 15.29 -6.36 -12.23
C PHE A 77 15.40 -7.66 -11.41
N PRO A 78 15.41 -8.84 -12.05
CA PRO A 78 15.46 -10.12 -11.33
C PRO A 78 16.73 -10.29 -10.48
N ALA A 79 17.85 -9.68 -10.90
CA ALA A 79 19.11 -9.70 -10.16
C ALA A 79 18.98 -9.02 -8.78
N VAL A 80 18.26 -7.89 -8.73
CA VAL A 80 18.02 -7.13 -7.51
C VAL A 80 17.02 -7.86 -6.61
N ARG A 81 15.96 -8.42 -7.18
CA ARG A 81 14.91 -9.17 -6.47
C ARG A 81 15.40 -10.46 -5.82
N ARG A 82 16.43 -11.10 -6.38
CA ARG A 82 17.04 -12.32 -5.82
C ARG A 82 17.75 -12.08 -4.49
N ASN A 83 18.12 -10.84 -4.19
CA ASN A 83 18.65 -10.45 -2.89
C ASN A 83 17.49 -10.18 -1.93
N GLU A 84 17.35 -11.01 -0.89
CA GLU A 84 16.25 -10.93 0.08
C GLU A 84 16.24 -9.61 0.86
N SER A 85 17.41 -9.04 1.16
CA SER A 85 17.47 -7.72 1.84
C SER A 85 16.91 -6.62 0.96
N THR A 86 17.27 -6.61 -0.34
CA THR A 86 16.76 -5.61 -1.28
C THR A 86 15.29 -5.84 -1.59
N LEU A 87 14.85 -7.10 -1.67
CA LEU A 87 13.45 -7.46 -1.82
C LEU A 87 12.60 -6.95 -0.65
N ALA A 88 13.07 -7.12 0.60
CA ALA A 88 12.39 -6.63 1.78
C ALA A 88 12.27 -5.10 1.79
N ILE A 89 13.34 -4.39 1.43
CA ILE A 89 13.33 -2.93 1.30
C ILE A 89 12.31 -2.50 0.22
N ALA A 90 12.37 -3.11 -0.96
CA ALA A 90 11.46 -2.75 -2.05
C ALA A 90 9.99 -3.04 -1.71
N ALA A 91 9.72 -4.14 -1.00
CA ALA A 91 8.40 -4.49 -0.49
C ALA A 91 7.90 -3.48 0.57
N ALA A 92 8.77 -3.05 1.50
CA ALA A 92 8.42 -2.03 2.49
C ALA A 92 8.10 -0.69 1.83
N MET A 93 8.89 -0.27 0.83
CA MET A 93 8.63 0.95 0.06
C MET A 93 7.28 0.87 -0.68
N GLY A 94 7.01 -0.25 -1.36
CA GLY A 94 5.74 -0.48 -2.04
C GLY A 94 4.55 -0.50 -1.07
N PHE A 95 4.72 -1.14 0.09
CA PHE A 95 3.71 -1.16 1.14
C PHE A 95 3.38 0.25 1.67
N ILE A 96 4.40 1.04 2.02
CA ILE A 96 4.20 2.41 2.52
C ILE A 96 3.55 3.29 1.44
N SER A 97 4.00 3.17 0.19
CA SER A 97 3.40 3.87 -0.95
C SER A 97 1.91 3.55 -1.09
N LEU A 98 1.55 2.26 -1.17
CA LEU A 98 0.16 1.82 -1.30
C LEU A 98 -0.68 2.22 -0.08
N TRP A 99 -0.12 2.17 1.12
CA TRP A 99 -0.80 2.59 2.33
C TRP A 99 -1.13 4.08 2.31
N ILE A 100 -0.21 4.94 1.83
CA ILE A 100 -0.49 6.36 1.64
C ILE A 100 -1.55 6.56 0.55
N ASP A 101 -1.39 5.94 -0.62
CA ASP A 101 -2.30 6.11 -1.76
C ASP A 101 -3.72 5.64 -1.43
N LYS A 102 -3.87 4.42 -0.89
CA LYS A 102 -5.19 3.86 -0.58
C LYS A 102 -5.75 4.32 0.76
N GLY A 103 -4.90 4.66 1.73
CA GLY A 103 -5.32 5.16 3.03
C GLY A 103 -5.70 6.64 2.97
N PHE A 104 -4.77 7.51 2.60
CA PHE A 104 -5.00 8.95 2.56
C PHE A 104 -5.53 9.41 1.21
N GLY A 105 -4.89 9.02 0.11
CA GLY A 105 -5.24 9.49 -1.24
C GLY A 105 -6.67 9.15 -1.64
N LEU A 106 -7.03 7.88 -1.61
CA LEU A 106 -8.35 7.39 -2.02
C LEU A 106 -9.46 7.85 -1.08
N ILE A 107 -9.27 7.70 0.24
CA ILE A 107 -10.32 8.05 1.21
C ILE A 107 -10.54 9.56 1.22
N ILE A 108 -9.48 10.37 1.41
CA ILE A 108 -9.64 11.82 1.53
C ILE A 108 -10.01 12.43 0.18
N GLY A 109 -9.40 11.99 -0.93
CA GLY A 109 -9.76 12.43 -2.27
C GLY A 109 -11.21 12.12 -2.64
N GLY A 110 -11.78 11.04 -2.12
CA GLY A 110 -13.19 10.70 -2.32
C GLY A 110 -14.17 11.64 -1.61
N PHE A 111 -13.74 12.34 -0.56
CA PHE A 111 -14.59 13.24 0.23
C PHE A 111 -14.24 14.73 0.08
N VAL A 112 -13.06 15.05 -0.46
CA VAL A 112 -12.54 16.43 -0.57
C VAL A 112 -12.13 16.75 -2.02
N PRO A 113 -12.71 17.79 -2.64
CA PRO A 113 -13.76 18.68 -2.10
C PRO A 113 -15.12 17.98 -1.96
N ASN A 114 -15.95 18.47 -1.05
CA ASN A 114 -17.30 17.93 -0.88
C ASN A 114 -18.24 18.34 -2.04
N MET A 115 -19.46 17.79 -2.07
CA MET A 115 -20.46 18.06 -3.12
C MET A 115 -20.84 19.56 -3.23
N PHE A 116 -20.57 20.36 -2.20
CA PHE A 116 -20.80 21.81 -2.19
C PHE A 116 -19.55 22.62 -2.56
N GLY A 117 -18.48 21.96 -3.01
CA GLY A 117 -17.21 22.59 -3.38
C GLY A 117 -16.37 23.09 -2.21
N ARG A 118 -16.72 22.74 -0.96
CA ARG A 118 -15.93 23.14 0.21
C ARG A 118 -14.78 22.15 0.41
N VAL A 119 -13.59 22.70 0.66
CA VAL A 119 -12.40 21.95 1.03
C VAL A 119 -12.33 21.90 2.55
N THR A 120 -12.41 20.71 3.12
CA THR A 120 -12.21 20.48 4.56
C THR A 120 -10.99 19.61 4.74
N GLU A 121 -9.90 20.18 5.23
CA GLU A 121 -8.68 19.42 5.50
C GLU A 121 -8.93 18.37 6.58
N TYR A 122 -8.58 17.12 6.27
CA TYR A 122 -8.55 16.03 7.25
C TYR A 122 -7.10 15.69 7.58
N TRP A 123 -6.80 15.68 8.87
CA TRP A 123 -5.58 15.10 9.41
C TRP A 123 -5.95 14.25 10.64
N PRO A 124 -5.47 13.00 10.72
CA PRO A 124 -5.79 12.14 11.85
C PRO A 124 -5.40 12.80 13.17
N THR A 125 -6.36 12.81 14.09
CA THR A 125 -6.15 13.24 15.47
C THR A 125 -5.38 12.17 16.26
N THR A 126 -4.84 12.56 17.41
CA THR A 126 -4.13 11.62 18.30
C THR A 126 -5.00 10.40 18.68
N PRO A 127 -6.28 10.55 19.05
CA PRO A 127 -7.14 9.40 19.32
C PRO A 127 -7.36 8.49 18.12
N GLU A 128 -7.60 9.03 16.93
CA GLU A 128 -7.77 8.23 15.69
C GLU A 128 -6.50 7.44 15.35
N THR A 129 -5.34 8.05 15.57
CA THR A 129 -4.04 7.39 15.37
C THR A 129 -3.85 6.24 16.36
N LEU A 130 -4.19 6.43 17.63
CA LEU A 130 -4.11 5.38 18.65
C LEU A 130 -5.06 4.22 18.36
N ILE A 131 -6.28 4.50 17.91
CA ILE A 131 -7.24 3.47 17.49
C ILE A 131 -6.67 2.66 16.32
N THR A 132 -6.09 3.34 15.33
CA THR A 132 -5.46 2.68 14.16
C THR A 132 -4.34 1.74 14.61
N ILE A 133 -3.44 2.20 15.49
CA ILE A 133 -2.36 1.37 16.05
C ILE A 133 -2.95 0.19 16.84
N GLY A 134 -4.02 0.40 17.60
CA GLY A 134 -4.73 -0.64 18.33
C GLY A 134 -5.28 -1.75 17.41
N VAL A 135 -5.89 -1.38 16.27
CA VAL A 135 -6.37 -2.34 15.27
C VAL A 135 -5.22 -3.18 14.71
N TRP A 136 -4.07 -2.55 14.42
CA TRP A 136 -2.89 -3.27 13.96
C TRP A 136 -2.32 -4.21 15.02
N ALA A 137 -2.27 -3.77 16.28
CA ALA A 137 -1.82 -4.60 17.39
C ALA A 137 -2.71 -5.84 17.60
N VAL A 138 -4.03 -5.68 17.50
CA VAL A 138 -4.99 -6.81 17.56
C VAL A 138 -4.77 -7.76 16.39
N GLY A 139 -4.59 -7.25 15.16
CA GLY A 139 -4.28 -8.08 14.00
C GLY A 139 -3.01 -8.91 14.17
N LEU A 140 -1.94 -8.29 14.67
CA LEU A 140 -0.67 -8.98 14.97
C LEU A 140 -0.82 -10.01 16.10
N LEU A 141 -1.62 -9.71 17.13
CA LEU A 141 -1.92 -10.66 18.21
C LEU A 141 -2.64 -11.90 17.67
N VAL A 142 -3.68 -11.71 16.86
CA VAL A 142 -4.42 -12.81 16.23
C VAL A 142 -3.50 -13.64 15.33
N LEU A 143 -2.68 -12.99 14.50
CA LEU A 143 -1.71 -13.66 13.64
C LEU A 143 -0.73 -14.52 14.47
N THR A 144 -0.23 -13.99 15.57
CA THR A 144 0.71 -14.68 16.46
C THR A 144 0.07 -15.93 17.08
N ILE A 145 -1.19 -15.84 17.53
CA ILE A 145 -1.93 -16.98 18.09
C ILE A 145 -2.14 -18.06 17.02
N LEU A 146 -2.59 -17.68 15.82
CA LEU A 146 -2.83 -18.61 14.72
C LEU A 146 -1.56 -19.32 14.28
N TYR A 147 -0.44 -18.60 14.17
CA TYR A 147 0.85 -19.20 13.86
C TYR A 147 1.31 -20.18 14.93
N LYS A 148 1.15 -19.84 16.21
CA LYS A 148 1.49 -20.77 17.29
C LYS A 148 0.72 -22.08 17.14
N ILE A 149 -0.60 -22.01 16.95
CA ILE A 149 -1.46 -23.19 16.78
C ILE A 149 -1.04 -24.00 15.55
N ALA A 150 -0.86 -23.34 14.40
CA ALA A 150 -0.52 -24.01 13.15
C ALA A 150 0.85 -24.71 13.20
N ILE A 151 1.85 -24.09 13.84
CA ILE A 151 3.18 -24.69 14.01
C ILE A 151 3.08 -25.90 14.94
N THR A 152 2.40 -25.79 16.09
CA THR A 152 2.21 -26.92 17.02
C THR A 152 1.53 -28.11 16.35
N VAL A 153 0.45 -27.90 15.61
CA VAL A 153 -0.24 -28.99 14.88
C VAL A 153 0.68 -29.62 13.82
N ARG A 154 1.48 -28.82 13.11
CA ARG A 154 2.45 -29.33 12.12
C ARG A 154 3.55 -30.16 12.77
N GLU A 155 4.04 -29.76 13.93
CA GLU A 155 5.06 -30.51 14.67
C GLU A 155 4.51 -31.86 15.19
N GLU A 156 3.27 -31.87 15.70
CA GLU A 156 2.59 -33.09 16.16
C GLU A 156 2.30 -34.08 15.01
N THR A 157 1.90 -33.57 13.84
CA THR A 157 1.59 -34.40 12.66
C THR A 157 2.82 -34.83 11.87
N ALA A 158 3.94 -34.09 11.94
CA ALA A 158 5.20 -34.48 11.30
C ALA A 158 5.83 -35.74 11.89
N GLY A 159 5.42 -36.17 13.10
CA GLY A 159 5.78 -37.46 13.69
C GLY A 159 4.97 -38.66 13.18
N VAL A 160 3.94 -38.43 12.36
CA VAL A 160 3.11 -39.50 11.78
C VAL A 160 3.46 -39.60 10.29
N GLU A 161 4.29 -40.57 9.93
CA GLU A 161 4.42 -41.00 8.53
C GLU A 161 3.03 -41.47 8.06
N ILE A 162 2.35 -40.62 7.30
CA ILE A 162 1.17 -41.04 6.54
C ILE A 162 1.70 -41.91 5.41
N LYS A 163 1.69 -43.23 5.61
CA LYS A 163 1.83 -44.21 4.53
C LYS A 163 0.73 -43.93 3.50
N HIS A 164 1.11 -43.33 2.38
CA HIS A 164 0.43 -43.56 1.13
C HIS A 164 0.85 -44.91 0.56
#